data_AF-A0A318UIQ2-F1
#
_entry.id   AF-A0A318UIQ2-F1
#
_cell.length_a   1.000
_cell.length_b   1.000
_cell.length_c   1.000
_cell.angle_alpha   90.00
_cell.angle_beta   90.00
_cell.angle_gamma   90.00
#
_symmetry.space_group_name_H-M   'P 1'
#
loop_
_entity.id
_entity.type
_entity.pdbx_description
1 polymer ?
#
loop_
_entity_poly.entity_id
_entity_poly.type
_entity_poly.pdbx_seq_one_letter_code
_entity_poly.pdbx_strand_id
1 'polypeptide(L)' 'MKESEDTDIVVHEITPAQEQALIEKLSKQLGLSIEEVHFRVKRLIEAGEIRLEYRTMGSEGAVFVQFDRAE' A
#
# COMPACT_ATOMS: atom_id res chain seq x y z
N MET A 1 -16.01 -33.56 1.92
CA MET A 1 -15.71 -32.29 1.26
C MET A 1 -16.43 -31.21 2.07
N LYS A 2 -15.72 -30.32 2.75
CA LYS A 2 -16.31 -29.20 3.49
C LYS A 2 -15.78 -27.91 2.89
N GLU A 3 -16.72 -27.17 2.33
CA GLU A 3 -16.78 -25.73 2.08
C GLU A 3 -15.43 -24.99 2.13
N SER A 4 -14.95 -24.65 0.94
CA SER A 4 -13.97 -23.59 0.76
C SER A 4 -14.63 -22.26 1.16
N GLU A 5 -14.25 -21.68 2.30
CA GLU A 5 -14.62 -20.31 2.66
C GLU A 5 -14.01 -19.34 1.64
N ASP A 6 -14.87 -18.72 0.84
CA ASP A 6 -14.57 -17.58 -0.01
C ASP A 6 -14.09 -16.42 0.89
N THR A 7 -12.78 -16.32 1.08
CA THR A 7 -12.15 -15.13 1.65
C THR A 7 -11.89 -14.15 0.50
N ASP A 8 -12.96 -13.53 0.03
CA ASP A 8 -12.88 -12.45 -0.97
C ASP A 8 -12.01 -11.31 -0.44
N ILE A 9 -10.94 -10.98 -1.17
CA ILE A 9 -10.11 -9.82 -0.89
C ILE A 9 -10.85 -8.58 -1.39
N VAL A 10 -11.16 -7.67 -0.48
CA VAL A 10 -11.77 -6.38 -0.85
C VAL A 10 -10.67 -5.32 -0.95
N VAL A 11 -10.65 -4.60 -2.07
CA VAL A 11 -9.73 -3.49 -2.33
C VAL A 11 -10.44 -2.16 -2.06
N HIS A 12 -9.82 -1.32 -1.24
CA HIS A 12 -10.31 0.02 -0.89
C HIS A 12 -9.29 1.08 -1.27
N GLU A 13 -9.79 2.30 -1.43
CA GLU A 13 -8.94 3.50 -1.44
C GLU A 13 -8.23 3.67 -0.10
N ILE A 14 -7.05 4.26 -0.13
CA ILE A 14 -6.22 4.42 1.05
C ILE A 14 -6.52 5.75 1.70
N THR A 15 -6.61 5.71 3.02
CA THR A 15 -6.78 6.91 3.84
C THR A 15 -5.44 7.63 4.07
N PRO A 16 -5.45 8.96 4.31
CA PRO A 16 -4.22 9.69 4.64
C PRO A 16 -3.46 9.13 5.85
N ALA A 17 -4.18 8.58 6.84
CA ALA A 17 -3.57 7.97 8.01
C ALA A 17 -2.80 6.66 7.67
N GLN A 18 -3.35 5.85 6.76
CA GLN A 18 -2.70 4.63 6.28
C GLN A 18 -1.48 4.94 5.41
N GLU A 19 -1.57 5.97 4.57
CA GLU A 19 -0.45 6.46 3.80
C GLU A 19 0.68 6.98 4.71
N GLN A 20 0.34 7.78 5.72
CA GLN A 20 1.31 8.27 6.70
C GLN A 20 2.00 7.11 7.45
N ALA A 21 1.24 6.09 7.89
CA ALA A 21 1.79 4.93 8.56
C ALA A 21 2.75 4.13 7.64
N LEU A 22 2.44 4.04 6.35
CA LEU A 22 3.35 3.45 5.35
C LEU A 22 4.64 4.27 5.23
N ILE A 23 4.54 5.59 5.12
CA ILE A 23 5.70 6.49 5.01
C ILE A 23 6.61 6.36 6.23
N GLU A 24 6.04 6.38 7.44
CA GLU A 24 6.81 6.23 8.68
C GLU A 24 7.52 4.88 8.76
N LYS A 25 6.84 3.80 8.32
CA LYS A 25 7.43 2.46 8.27
C LYS A 25 8.61 2.41 7.29
N LEU A 26 8.42 2.93 6.08
CA LEU A 26 9.46 2.98 5.04
C LEU A 26 10.64 3.87 5.46
N SER A 27 10.39 5.00 6.10
CA SER A 27 11.43 5.88 6.66
C SER A 27 12.34 5.11 7.62
N LYS A 28 11.75 4.34 8.55
CA LYS A 28 12.52 3.50 9.49
C LYS A 28 13.29 2.38 8.79
N GLN A 29 12.70 1.72 7.79
CA GLN A 29 13.33 0.60 7.09
C GLN A 29 14.47 1.04 6.17
N LEU A 30 14.33 2.19 5.53
CA LEU A 30 15.29 2.71 4.54
C LEU A 30 16.32 3.67 5.16
N GLY A 31 16.11 4.11 6.41
CA GLY A 31 16.98 5.09 7.08
C GLY A 31 16.89 6.49 6.46
N LEU A 32 15.77 6.83 5.83
CA LEU A 32 15.53 8.11 5.15
C LEU A 32 14.60 8.99 5.99
N SER A 33 14.61 10.30 5.73
CA SER A 33 13.64 11.20 6.39
C SER A 33 12.21 10.93 5.90
N ILE A 34 11.23 11.22 6.75
CA ILE A 34 9.80 11.10 6.40
C ILE A 34 9.48 11.94 5.15
N GLU A 35 10.01 13.15 5.06
CA GLU A 35 9.82 14.05 3.92
C GLU A 35 10.38 13.46 2.62
N GLU A 36 11.56 12.83 2.67
CA GLU A 36 12.16 12.21 1.49
C GLU A 36 11.36 10.99 1.04
N VAL A 37 10.93 10.13 1.97
CA VAL A 37 10.10 8.97 1.64
C VAL A 37 8.77 9.41 1.04
N HIS A 38 8.09 10.37 1.66
CA HIS A 38 6.83 10.91 1.16
C HIS A 38 6.99 11.47 -0.26
N PHE A 39 8.03 12.27 -0.49
CA PHE A 39 8.33 12.80 -1.82
C PHE A 39 8.54 11.70 -2.86
N ARG A 40 9.34 10.67 -2.54
CA ARG A 40 9.63 9.56 -3.46
C ARG A 40 8.40 8.72 -3.76
N VAL A 41 7.61 8.37 -2.72
CA VAL A 41 6.36 7.60 -2.90
C VAL A 41 5.38 8.37 -3.78
N LYS A 42 5.17 9.66 -3.49
CA LYS A 42 4.31 10.52 -4.30
C LYS A 42 4.77 10.59 -5.76
N ARG A 43 6.08 10.75 -6.00
CA ARG A 43 6.65 10.77 -7.36
C ARG A 43 6.40 9.47 -8.13
N LEU A 44 6.52 8.32 -7.48
CA LEU A 44 6.26 7.01 -8.12
C LEU A 44 4.77 6.84 -8.48
N ILE A 45 3.87 7.34 -7.64
CA ILE A 45 2.42 7.34 -7.92
C ILE A 45 2.09 8.27 -9.09
N GLU A 46 2.62 9.50 -9.07
CA GLU A 46 2.39 10.49 -10.14
C GLU A 46 2.98 10.05 -11.49
N ALA A 47 4.09 9.29 -11.47
CA ALA A 47 4.67 8.68 -12.66
C ALA A 47 3.87 7.46 -13.16
N GLY A 48 2.87 6.99 -12.41
CA GLY A 48 2.10 5.79 -12.72
C GLY A 48 2.90 4.48 -12.56
N GLU A 49 4.03 4.53 -11.86
CA GLU A 49 4.89 3.35 -11.64
C GLU A 49 4.33 2.44 -10.55
N ILE A 50 3.67 3.05 -9.55
CA ILE A 50 3.02 2.32 -8.47
C ILE A 50 1.60 2.82 -8.23
N ARG A 51 0.76 1.91 -7.77
CA ARG A 51 -0.52 2.21 -7.13
C ARG A 51 -0.52 1.61 -5.74
N LEU A 52 -1.05 2.36 -4.79
CA LEU A 52 -1.23 1.87 -3.44
C LEU A 52 -2.67 1.35 -3.32
N GLU A 53 -2.84 0.21 -2.66
CA GLU A 53 -4.17 -0.38 -2.41
C GLU A 53 -4.31 -0.82 -0.95
N TYR A 54 -5.43 -0.54 -0.31
CA TYR A 54 -5.74 -1.15 0.98
C TYR A 54 -6.56 -2.42 0.77
N ARG A 55 -5.99 -3.57 1.13
CA ARG A 55 -6.64 -4.87 0.96
C ARG A 55 -7.05 -5.44 2.31
N THR A 56 -8.30 -5.85 2.45
CA THR A 56 -8.86 -6.43 3.69
C THR A 56 -9.23 -7.89 3.50
N MET A 57 -8.98 -8.72 4.53
CA MET A 57 -9.48 -10.07 4.68
C MET A 57 -10.15 -10.19 6.06
N GLY A 58 -11.48 -10.31 6.08
CA GLY A 58 -12.23 -10.25 7.33
C GLY A 58 -12.08 -8.89 8.03
N SER A 59 -11.62 -8.88 9.28
CA SER A 59 -11.38 -7.66 10.07
C SER A 59 -9.97 -7.08 9.94
N GLU A 60 -9.07 -7.78 9.26
CA GLU A 60 -7.68 -7.36 9.10
C GLU A 60 -7.46 -6.75 7.71
N GLY A 61 -6.54 -5.78 7.61
CA GLY A 61 -6.15 -5.24 6.32
C GLY A 61 -4.75 -4.63 6.32
N ALA A 62 -4.17 -4.53 5.13
CA ALA A 62 -2.84 -3.99 4.93
C ALA A 62 -2.78 -3.14 3.65
N VAL A 63 -1.86 -2.17 3.65
CA VAL A 63 -1.54 -1.39 2.45
C VAL A 63 -0.55 -2.18 1.60
N PHE A 64 -0.90 -2.39 0.35
CA PHE A 64 -0.09 -3.05 -0.67
C PHE A 64 0.36 -2.03 -1.71
N VAL A 65 1.55 -2.27 -2.26
CA VAL A 65 2.08 -1.53 -3.41
C VAL A 65 1.95 -2.44 -4.63
N GLN A 66 1.15 -2.03 -5.59
CA GLN A 66 1.09 -2.65 -6.91
C GLN A 66 2.05 -1.91 -7.83
N PHE A 67 2.98 -2.64 -8.44
CA PHE A 67 3.86 -2.12 -9.47
C PHE A 67 3.19 -2.33 -10.82
N ASP A 68 2.82 -1.25 -11.49
CA ASP A 68 2.45 -1.33 -12.90
C ASP A 68 3.77 -1.47 -13.67
N ARG A 69 4.18 -2.71 -13.94
CA ARG A 69 5.30 -2.93 -14.85
C ARG A 69 4.92 -2.31 -16.19
N ALA A 70 5.67 -1.29 -16.61
CA ALA A 70 5.70 -0.91 -18.02
C ALA A 70 6.16 -2.15 -18.80
N GLU A 71 5.21 -2.81 -19.47
CA GLU A 71 5.50 -3.78 -20.54
C GLU A 71 6.25 -3.10 -21.69
#